data_AF-A0A813F837-F1
#
_entry.id   AF-A0A813F837-F1
#
_cell.length_a   1.000
_cell.length_b   1.000
_cell.length_c   1.000
_cell.angle_alpha   90.00
_cell.angle_beta   90.00
_cell.angle_gamma   90.00
#
_symmetry.space_group_name_H-M   'P 1'
#
loop_
_entity.id
_entity.type
_entity.pdbx_description
1 polymer ?
#
loop_
_entity_poly.entity_id
_entity_poly.type
_entity_poly.pdbx_seq_one_letter_code
_entity_poly.pdbx_strand_id
1 'polypeptide(L)'
;MKTVDLGLPLEPSYVVERYLDAQRIGHVAQYLKKLHEKDMAEPEHTALLLKCYTKLKDFSTLEEFLENTPVSQYDSSTAIEVLEAAGYYGLAAAVAQKVNRNDDFVRISLDQFKSYGKTVEFLRSLDRQEACRILLAHGRPLMKLLPPSESIELVRHICGLQSKGGSEGQEPVKGAPSVDELVPVFVEDLHQLEVFLRSVLLAPAGCQLPPAEAERLFPTLLELLVRSHQALTESQDQSADNHEAASKLGSDIMRLVRQYPGEGALASTLMLCQTYGFVDGFFHAAERLHRFQLLMNWCFEHRDARRLLEVCKRCGSVDQSLWVQALSFLSADG
;
A
#
# COMPACT_ATOMS: atom_id res chain seq x y z
N MET A 1 -13.40 -51.09 -34.83
CA MET A 1 -12.01 -50.89 -35.29
C MET A 1 -12.02 -49.79 -36.33
N LYS A 2 -11.57 -48.57 -35.99
CA LYS A 2 -11.28 -47.56 -37.02
C LYS A 2 -9.89 -47.90 -37.55
N THR A 3 -9.83 -48.43 -38.76
CA THR A 3 -8.58 -48.65 -39.50
C THR A 3 -7.94 -47.29 -39.73
N VAL A 4 -6.76 -47.10 -39.17
CA VAL A 4 -5.94 -45.90 -39.41
C VAL A 4 -5.21 -46.13 -40.72
N ASP A 5 -5.55 -45.36 -41.75
CA ASP A 5 -4.80 -45.33 -43.00
C ASP A 5 -3.39 -44.81 -42.72
N LEU A 6 -2.41 -45.70 -42.83
CA LEU A 6 -0.98 -45.49 -42.54
C LEU A 6 -0.24 -44.60 -43.57
N GLY A 7 -0.98 -43.87 -44.42
CA GLY A 7 -0.44 -43.07 -45.54
C GLY A 7 -0.38 -41.56 -45.32
N LEU A 8 -1.00 -41.04 -44.25
CA LEU A 8 -0.98 -39.61 -43.90
C LEU A 8 -0.24 -39.42 -42.56
N PRO A 9 0.52 -38.33 -42.38
CA PRO A 9 1.14 -38.03 -41.09
C PRO A 9 0.02 -37.92 -40.05
N LEU A 10 0.06 -38.81 -39.07
CA LEU A 10 -0.90 -38.85 -37.96
C LEU A 10 -0.82 -37.53 -37.20
N GLU A 11 -1.97 -36.88 -37.02
CA GLU A 11 -2.03 -35.66 -36.21
C GLU A 11 -1.62 -35.97 -34.76
N PRO A 12 -0.70 -35.19 -34.16
CA PRO A 12 -0.25 -35.40 -32.78
C PRO A 12 -1.40 -35.46 -31.77
N SER A 13 -2.45 -34.66 -31.96
CA SER A 13 -3.65 -34.63 -31.13
C SER A 13 -4.38 -35.98 -31.09
N TYR A 14 -4.48 -36.68 -32.23
CA TYR A 14 -5.11 -38.00 -32.31
C TYR A 14 -4.31 -39.07 -31.54
N VAL A 15 -2.98 -38.99 -31.61
CA VAL A 15 -2.09 -39.90 -30.89
C VAL A 15 -2.21 -39.67 -29.38
N VAL A 16 -2.21 -38.41 -28.95
CA VAL A 16 -2.38 -38.00 -27.56
C VAL A 16 -3.72 -38.48 -26.98
N GLU A 17 -4.83 -38.27 -27.68
CA GLU A 17 -6.17 -38.70 -27.25
C GLU A 17 -6.22 -40.22 -27.02
N ARG A 18 -5.63 -41.00 -27.94
CA ARG A 18 -5.59 -42.46 -27.83
C ARG A 18 -4.78 -42.97 -26.64
N TYR A 19 -3.67 -42.31 -26.32
CA TYR A 19 -2.85 -42.70 -25.17
C TYR A 19 -3.43 -42.23 -23.84
N LEU A 20 -4.15 -41.11 -23.83
CA LEU A 20 -4.92 -40.64 -22.66
C LEU A 20 -6.08 -41.59 -22.34
N ASP A 21 -6.83 -42.03 -23.36
CA ASP A 21 -7.91 -43.03 -23.21
C ASP A 21 -7.41 -44.35 -22.61
N ALA A 22 -6.18 -44.75 -22.97
CA ALA A 22 -5.53 -45.94 -22.45
C ALA A 22 -4.90 -45.76 -21.05
N GLN A 23 -5.05 -44.59 -20.42
CA GLN A 23 -4.43 -44.19 -19.14
C GLN A 23 -2.90 -44.34 -19.10
N ARG A 24 -2.23 -44.27 -20.26
CA ARG A 24 -0.77 -44.48 -20.39
C ARG A 24 0.00 -43.17 -20.30
N ILE A 25 -0.13 -42.47 -19.18
CA ILE A 25 0.43 -41.12 -18.95
C ILE A 25 1.95 -41.07 -19.23
N GLY A 26 2.70 -42.11 -18.86
CA GLY A 26 4.14 -42.18 -19.13
C GLY A 26 4.50 -42.23 -20.63
N HIS A 27 3.71 -42.94 -21.45
CA HIS A 27 3.93 -43.01 -22.89
C HIS A 27 3.53 -41.70 -23.59
N VAL A 28 2.47 -41.02 -23.09
CA VAL A 28 2.10 -39.67 -23.53
C VAL A 28 3.26 -38.70 -23.28
N ALA A 29 3.82 -38.70 -22.07
CA ALA A 29 4.93 -37.82 -21.71
C ALA A 29 6.15 -38.04 -22.63
N GLN A 30 6.53 -39.30 -22.88
CA GLN A 30 7.63 -39.63 -23.80
C GLN A 30 7.37 -39.18 -25.24
N TYR A 31 6.13 -39.36 -25.72
CA TYR A 31 5.74 -38.93 -27.06
C TYR A 31 5.81 -37.41 -27.20
N LEU A 32 5.22 -36.68 -26.24
CA LEU A 32 5.22 -35.22 -26.21
C LEU A 32 6.64 -34.65 -26.03
N LYS A 33 7.50 -35.27 -25.21
CA LYS A 33 8.91 -34.88 -25.10
C LYS A 33 9.62 -34.98 -26.46
N LYS A 34 9.47 -36.09 -27.17
CA LYS A 34 10.05 -36.27 -28.51
C LYS A 34 9.46 -35.34 -29.57
N LEU A 35 8.21 -34.94 -29.39
CA LEU A 35 7.57 -33.95 -30.27
C LEU A 35 8.17 -32.56 -30.04
N HIS A 36 8.43 -32.22 -28.78
CA HIS A 36 9.08 -30.98 -28.37
C HIS A 36 10.55 -30.90 -28.81
N GLU A 37 11.32 -31.98 -28.68
CA GLU A 37 12.70 -32.09 -29.18
C GLU A 37 12.81 -31.91 -30.72
N LYS A 38 11.70 -32.06 -31.44
CA LYS A 38 11.62 -31.87 -32.90
C LYS A 38 11.04 -30.51 -33.31
N ASP A 39 10.86 -29.58 -32.37
CA ASP A 39 10.24 -28.26 -32.58
C ASP A 39 8.84 -28.32 -33.23
N MET A 40 8.14 -29.45 -33.09
CA MET A 40 6.80 -29.69 -33.65
C MET A 40 5.70 -29.60 -32.59
N ALA A 41 6.05 -29.20 -31.37
CA ALA A 41 5.11 -29.09 -30.26
C ALA A 41 4.46 -27.70 -30.23
N GLU A 42 3.13 -27.67 -30.29
CA GLU A 42 2.36 -26.47 -29.99
C GLU A 42 2.28 -26.22 -28.46
N PRO A 43 1.98 -24.98 -28.01
CA PRO A 43 1.88 -24.66 -26.58
C PRO A 43 0.93 -25.58 -25.79
N GLU A 44 -0.16 -26.03 -26.41
CA GLU A 44 -1.12 -26.97 -25.82
C GLU A 44 -0.48 -28.33 -25.50
N HIS A 45 0.37 -28.83 -26.41
CA HIS A 45 1.12 -30.06 -26.24
C HIS A 45 2.14 -29.94 -25.10
N THR A 46 2.79 -28.78 -24.95
CA THR A 46 3.73 -28.54 -23.85
C THR A 46 3.01 -28.39 -22.51
N ALA A 47 1.85 -27.71 -22.47
CA ALA A 47 1.03 -27.63 -21.26
C ALA A 47 0.54 -29.01 -20.80
N LEU A 48 0.16 -29.88 -21.74
CA LEU A 48 -0.20 -31.26 -21.42
C LEU A 48 1.01 -32.07 -20.91
N LEU A 49 2.19 -31.88 -21.50
CA LEU A 49 3.43 -32.50 -21.04
C LEU A 49 3.73 -32.14 -19.58
N LEU A 50 3.62 -30.86 -19.21
CA LEU A 50 3.79 -30.39 -17.83
C LEU A 50 2.75 -31.04 -16.88
N LYS A 51 1.49 -31.16 -17.31
CA LYS A 51 0.44 -31.88 -16.56
C LYS A 51 0.76 -33.37 -16.41
N CYS A 52 1.36 -34.00 -17.42
CA CYS A 52 1.80 -35.39 -17.33
C CYS A 52 2.95 -35.55 -16.33
N TYR A 53 3.98 -34.70 -16.37
CA TYR A 53 5.10 -34.76 -15.44
C TYR A 53 4.69 -34.53 -13.99
N THR A 54 3.84 -33.54 -13.74
CA THR A 54 3.30 -33.28 -12.40
C THR A 54 2.47 -34.45 -11.86
N LYS A 55 1.68 -35.14 -12.71
CA LYS A 55 0.95 -36.36 -12.32
C LYS A 55 1.86 -37.56 -12.06
N LEU A 56 2.95 -37.69 -12.82
CA LEU A 56 3.94 -38.75 -12.64
C LEU A 56 4.85 -38.50 -11.43
N LYS A 57 4.78 -37.31 -10.81
CA LYS A 57 5.61 -36.86 -9.68
C LYS A 57 7.11 -36.94 -9.97
N ASP A 58 7.49 -36.83 -11.24
CA ASP A 58 8.88 -36.87 -11.66
C ASP A 58 9.45 -35.45 -11.63
N PHE A 59 9.96 -35.05 -10.46
CA PHE A 59 10.44 -33.70 -10.20
C PHE A 59 11.71 -33.36 -10.99
N SER A 60 12.68 -34.28 -11.04
CA SER A 60 13.99 -34.03 -11.65
C SER A 60 13.88 -33.81 -13.15
N THR A 61 13.07 -34.61 -13.85
CA THR A 61 12.88 -34.41 -15.30
C THR A 61 12.08 -33.16 -15.61
N LEU A 62 11.15 -32.76 -14.73
CA LEU A 62 10.37 -31.53 -14.88
C LEU A 62 11.25 -30.28 -14.70
N GLU A 63 12.11 -30.28 -13.70
CA GLU A 63 13.08 -29.20 -13.45
C GLU A 63 14.06 -29.06 -14.62
N GLU A 64 14.70 -30.16 -15.03
CA GLU A 64 15.61 -30.19 -16.18
C GLU A 64 14.91 -29.75 -17.48
N PHE A 65 13.65 -30.13 -17.68
CA PHE A 65 12.86 -29.68 -18.82
C PHE A 65 12.63 -28.17 -18.79
N LEU A 66 12.20 -27.60 -17.67
CA LEU A 66 11.96 -26.15 -17.55
C LEU A 66 13.24 -25.31 -17.63
N GLU A 67 14.37 -25.85 -17.19
CA GLU A 67 15.68 -25.22 -17.34
C GLU A 67 16.12 -25.17 -18.80
N ASN A 68 16.04 -26.29 -19.51
CA ASN A 68 16.53 -26.42 -20.89
C ASN A 68 15.56 -25.86 -21.93
N THR A 69 14.26 -25.82 -21.65
CA THR A 69 13.26 -25.32 -22.61
C THR A 69 13.24 -23.78 -22.61
N PRO A 70 13.37 -23.14 -23.79
CA PRO A 70 13.21 -21.70 -23.93
C PRO A 70 11.75 -21.28 -23.68
N VAL A 71 11.60 -20.06 -23.16
CA VAL A 71 10.30 -19.48 -22.77
C VAL A 71 9.32 -19.38 -23.95
N SER A 72 9.80 -19.29 -25.18
CA SER A 72 8.96 -19.23 -26.39
C SER A 72 8.24 -20.52 -26.74
N GLN A 73 8.64 -21.67 -26.16
CA GLN A 73 8.11 -22.98 -26.52
C GLN A 73 7.00 -23.49 -25.57
N TYR A 74 6.61 -22.70 -24.57
CA TYR A 74 5.48 -23.03 -23.69
C TYR A 74 4.73 -21.77 -23.26
N ASP A 75 3.43 -21.94 -22.96
CA ASP A 75 2.68 -20.87 -22.30
C ASP A 75 3.08 -20.79 -20.83
N SER A 76 3.84 -19.74 -20.51
CA SER A 76 4.29 -19.42 -19.16
C SER A 76 3.15 -19.29 -18.14
N SER A 77 1.98 -18.79 -18.55
CA SER A 77 0.82 -18.62 -17.65
C SER A 77 0.31 -19.98 -17.20
N THR A 78 0.01 -20.84 -18.19
CA THR A 78 -0.46 -22.20 -17.92
C THR A 78 0.60 -23.02 -17.17
N ALA A 79 1.89 -22.83 -17.46
CA ALA A 79 2.96 -23.53 -16.76
C ALA A 79 2.99 -23.20 -15.26
N ILE A 80 2.91 -21.92 -14.89
CA ILE A 80 2.87 -21.47 -13.50
C ILE A 80 1.63 -22.05 -12.79
N GLU A 81 0.44 -21.94 -13.40
CA GLU A 81 -0.80 -22.47 -12.82
C GLU A 81 -0.75 -23.98 -12.59
N VAL A 82 -0.21 -24.75 -13.55
CA VAL A 82 -0.06 -26.21 -13.43
C VAL A 82 0.92 -26.58 -12.31
N LEU A 83 2.03 -25.85 -12.19
CA LEU A 83 3.01 -26.06 -11.12
C LEU A 83 2.44 -25.72 -9.74
N GLU A 84 1.70 -24.62 -9.63
CA GLU A 84 1.02 -24.22 -8.39
C GLU A 84 -0.07 -25.22 -7.97
N ALA A 85 -0.90 -25.69 -8.91
CA ALA A 85 -1.93 -26.69 -8.66
C ALA A 85 -1.34 -28.04 -8.21
N ALA A 86 -0.12 -28.35 -8.64
CA ALA A 86 0.62 -29.53 -8.24
C ALA A 86 1.42 -29.36 -6.93
N GLY A 87 1.47 -28.15 -6.37
CA GLY A 87 2.21 -27.83 -5.14
C GLY A 87 3.71 -27.60 -5.33
N TYR A 88 4.20 -27.46 -6.56
CA TYR A 88 5.61 -27.20 -6.88
C TYR A 88 5.93 -25.70 -6.91
N TYR A 89 5.68 -25.01 -5.79
CA TYR A 89 5.82 -23.55 -5.70
C TYR A 89 7.24 -23.03 -5.98
N GLY A 90 8.28 -23.82 -5.67
CA GLY A 90 9.67 -23.44 -5.92
C GLY A 90 9.99 -23.33 -7.40
N LEU A 91 9.57 -24.32 -8.18
CA LEU A 91 9.69 -24.32 -9.63
C LEU A 91 8.81 -23.23 -10.25
N ALA A 92 7.58 -23.04 -9.75
CA ALA A 92 6.69 -21.99 -10.22
C ALA A 92 7.32 -20.59 -10.06
N ALA A 93 7.95 -20.32 -8.92
CA ALA A 93 8.67 -19.06 -8.67
C ALA A 93 9.90 -18.91 -9.59
N ALA A 94 10.68 -19.98 -9.79
CA ALA A 94 11.84 -19.95 -10.70
C ALA A 94 11.43 -19.68 -12.16
N VAL A 95 10.34 -20.30 -12.62
CA VAL A 95 9.76 -20.04 -13.95
C VAL A 95 9.25 -18.60 -14.04
N ALA A 96 8.48 -18.12 -13.06
CA ALA A 96 7.99 -16.74 -13.03
C ALA A 96 9.14 -15.72 -13.12
N GLN A 97 10.23 -15.95 -12.39
CA GLN A 97 11.42 -15.11 -12.43
C GLN A 97 12.13 -15.17 -13.81
N LYS A 98 12.27 -16.36 -14.39
CA LYS A 98 12.90 -16.55 -15.72
C LYS A 98 12.11 -15.86 -16.85
N VAL A 99 10.78 -15.83 -16.74
CA VAL A 99 9.88 -15.20 -17.72
C VAL A 99 9.66 -13.71 -17.44
N ASN A 100 10.25 -13.17 -16.37
CA ASN A 100 10.08 -11.77 -15.96
C ASN A 100 8.61 -11.44 -15.60
N ARG A 101 7.85 -12.42 -15.10
CA ARG A 101 6.49 -12.26 -14.56
C ARG A 101 6.57 -11.94 -13.07
N ASN A 102 6.83 -10.67 -12.80
CA ASN A 102 7.16 -10.18 -11.47
C ASN A 102 5.97 -10.28 -10.48
N ASP A 103 4.72 -10.09 -10.93
CA ASP A 103 3.52 -10.28 -10.09
C ASP A 103 3.43 -11.70 -9.55
N ASP A 104 3.51 -12.69 -10.45
CA ASP A 104 3.36 -14.10 -10.09
C ASP A 104 4.47 -14.53 -9.13
N PHE A 105 5.71 -14.07 -9.38
CA PHE A 105 6.82 -14.32 -8.47
C PHE A 105 6.57 -13.74 -7.07
N VAL A 106 6.15 -12.48 -6.97
CA VAL A 106 5.91 -11.81 -5.68
C VAL A 106 4.71 -12.43 -4.97
N ARG A 107 3.62 -12.73 -5.68
CA ARG A 107 2.45 -13.42 -5.15
C ARG A 107 2.83 -14.78 -4.54
N ILE A 108 3.50 -15.64 -5.32
CA ILE A 108 3.96 -16.96 -4.86
C ILE A 108 4.91 -16.81 -3.66
N SER A 109 5.82 -15.84 -3.70
CA SER A 109 6.79 -15.57 -2.63
C SER A 109 6.15 -15.16 -1.31
N LEU A 110 5.11 -14.32 -1.37
CA LEU A 110 4.38 -13.85 -0.20
C LEU A 110 3.44 -14.92 0.36
N ASP A 111 2.69 -15.61 -0.51
CA ASP A 111 1.66 -16.56 -0.10
C ASP A 111 2.26 -17.87 0.44
N GLN A 112 3.28 -18.41 -0.23
CA GLN A 112 3.80 -19.75 0.05
C GLN A 112 5.06 -19.74 0.89
N PHE A 113 6.01 -18.86 0.57
CA PHE A 113 7.32 -18.85 1.22
C PHE A 113 7.40 -17.90 2.40
N LYS A 114 6.47 -16.93 2.52
CA LYS A 114 6.50 -15.85 3.52
C LYS A 114 7.87 -15.18 3.64
N SER A 115 8.61 -15.12 2.53
CA SER A 115 9.98 -14.65 2.50
C SER A 115 10.00 -13.14 2.29
N TYR A 116 9.52 -12.40 3.29
CA TYR A 116 9.32 -10.94 3.18
C TYR A 116 10.61 -10.21 2.80
N GLY A 117 11.75 -10.56 3.41
CA GLY A 117 13.04 -9.92 3.12
C GLY A 117 13.47 -10.06 1.65
N LYS A 118 13.40 -11.28 1.09
CA LYS A 118 13.75 -11.52 -0.31
C LYS A 118 12.79 -10.80 -1.27
N THR A 119 11.50 -10.76 -0.93
CA THR A 119 10.51 -10.00 -1.71
C THR A 119 10.79 -8.50 -1.68
N VAL A 120 11.17 -7.94 -0.54
CA VAL A 120 11.54 -6.51 -0.42
C VAL A 120 12.78 -6.20 -1.26
N GLU A 121 13.83 -7.04 -1.19
CA GLU A 121 15.03 -6.88 -2.02
C GLU A 121 14.69 -6.95 -3.52
N PHE A 122 13.82 -7.89 -3.90
CA PHE A 122 13.35 -8.01 -5.28
C PHE A 122 12.57 -6.76 -5.73
N LEU A 123 11.60 -6.29 -4.94
CA LEU A 123 10.85 -5.06 -5.24
C LEU A 123 11.74 -3.83 -5.35
N ARG A 124 12.84 -3.76 -4.56
CA ARG A 124 13.82 -2.67 -4.67
C ARG A 124 14.63 -2.71 -5.97
N SER A 125 14.78 -3.89 -6.57
CA SER A 125 15.51 -4.10 -7.84
C SER A 125 14.68 -3.82 -9.10
N LEU A 126 13.36 -3.86 -8.98
CA LEU A 126 12.43 -3.56 -10.08
C LEU A 126 12.37 -2.07 -10.39
N ASP A 127 11.81 -1.73 -11.55
CA ASP A 127 11.44 -0.35 -11.83
C ASP A 127 10.34 0.13 -10.89
N ARG A 128 10.30 1.43 -10.63
CA ARG A 128 9.43 2.01 -9.60
C ARG A 128 7.95 1.88 -9.93
N GLN A 129 7.58 1.93 -11.21
CA GLN A 129 6.17 1.84 -11.63
C GLN A 129 5.66 0.42 -11.46
N GLU A 130 6.44 -0.56 -11.89
CA GLU A 130 6.13 -1.97 -11.73
C GLU A 130 6.12 -2.37 -10.26
N ALA A 131 7.11 -1.91 -9.47
CA ALA A 131 7.14 -2.15 -8.02
C ALA A 131 5.89 -1.57 -7.33
N CYS A 132 5.43 -0.38 -7.74
CA CYS A 132 4.19 0.23 -7.23
C CYS A 132 2.97 -0.63 -7.56
N ARG A 133 2.83 -1.04 -8.82
CA ARG A 133 1.69 -1.85 -9.29
C ARG A 133 1.62 -3.18 -8.56
N ILE A 134 2.74 -3.87 -8.42
CA ILE A 134 2.84 -5.14 -7.69
C ILE A 134 2.54 -4.93 -6.20
N LEU A 135 3.05 -3.86 -5.61
CA LEU A 135 2.81 -3.57 -4.19
C LEU A 135 1.34 -3.25 -3.93
N LEU A 136 0.65 -2.60 -4.85
CA LEU A 136 -0.80 -2.37 -4.75
C LEU A 136 -1.63 -3.64 -4.86
N ALA A 137 -1.19 -4.59 -5.70
CA ALA A 137 -1.87 -5.86 -5.89
C ALA A 137 -1.64 -6.84 -4.73
N HIS A 138 -0.39 -6.98 -4.27
CA HIS A 138 0.03 -8.05 -3.37
C HIS A 138 0.69 -7.57 -2.06
N GLY A 139 0.91 -6.27 -1.89
CA GLY A 139 1.70 -5.71 -0.79
C GLY A 139 0.98 -5.55 0.55
N ARG A 140 -0.33 -5.76 0.64
CA ARG A 140 -1.09 -5.59 1.91
C ARG A 140 -0.57 -6.50 3.04
N PRO A 141 -0.39 -7.82 2.82
CA PRO A 141 0.18 -8.71 3.84
C PRO A 141 1.63 -8.36 4.16
N LEU A 142 2.37 -7.84 3.17
CA LEU A 142 3.76 -7.42 3.32
C LEU A 142 3.86 -6.21 4.27
N MET A 143 3.00 -5.20 4.10
CA MET A 143 2.99 -4.02 4.97
C MET A 143 2.65 -4.37 6.42
N LYS A 144 1.63 -5.19 6.63
CA LYS A 144 1.19 -5.62 7.96
C LYS A 144 2.24 -6.38 8.76
N LEU A 145 3.08 -7.18 8.09
CA LEU A 145 4.02 -8.09 8.76
C LEU A 145 5.44 -7.54 8.83
N LEU A 146 5.79 -6.58 7.97
CA LEU A 146 7.08 -5.91 8.02
C LEU A 146 7.20 -4.94 9.20
N PRO A 147 8.39 -4.80 9.78
CA PRO A 147 8.69 -3.70 10.69
C PRO A 147 8.44 -2.33 10.01
N PRO A 148 7.91 -1.32 10.73
CA PRO A 148 7.66 0.00 10.17
C PRO A 148 8.87 0.65 9.50
N SER A 149 10.08 0.40 10.00
CA SER A 149 11.31 0.93 9.39
C SER A 149 11.53 0.41 7.97
N GLU A 150 11.32 -0.89 7.75
CA GLU A 150 11.57 -1.52 6.45
C GLU A 150 10.48 -1.20 5.43
N SER A 151 9.21 -1.20 5.85
CA SER A 151 8.08 -0.86 4.98
C SER A 151 8.14 0.61 4.54
N ILE A 152 8.45 1.52 5.46
CA ILE A 152 8.62 2.95 5.15
C ILE A 152 9.79 3.17 4.19
N GLU A 153 10.92 2.51 4.41
CA GLU A 153 12.07 2.59 3.49
C GLU A 153 11.73 2.06 2.09
N LEU A 154 10.98 0.97 2.00
CA LEU A 154 10.52 0.44 0.71
C LEU A 154 9.63 1.43 -0.02
N VAL A 155 8.60 1.96 0.64
CA VAL A 155 7.67 2.93 0.03
C VAL A 155 8.40 4.21 -0.36
N ARG A 156 9.32 4.70 0.48
CA ARG A 156 10.19 5.84 0.12
C ARG A 156 11.04 5.57 -1.10
N HIS A 157 11.64 4.39 -1.21
CA HIS A 157 12.45 4.00 -2.38
C HIS A 157 11.61 3.97 -3.66
N ILE A 158 10.40 3.40 -3.59
CA ILE A 158 9.45 3.31 -4.71
C ILE A 158 8.98 4.71 -5.15
N CYS A 159 8.63 5.59 -4.20
CA CYS A 159 8.26 6.99 -4.49
C CYS A 159 9.46 7.89 -4.85
N GLY A 160 10.70 7.38 -4.78
CA GLY A 160 11.90 8.17 -5.04
C GLY A 160 12.22 9.21 -3.96
N LEU A 161 11.66 9.06 -2.76
CA LEU A 161 11.88 9.92 -1.59
C LEU A 161 13.20 9.52 -0.92
N GLN A 162 14.33 9.90 -1.50
CA GLN A 162 15.63 9.61 -0.89
C GLN A 162 15.96 10.63 0.20
N SER A 163 16.25 10.13 1.40
CA SER A 163 16.81 10.90 2.50
C SER A 163 18.34 10.96 2.36
N LYS A 164 18.90 11.87 1.56
CA LYS A 164 20.32 12.23 1.73
C LYS A 164 20.58 13.72 1.55
N GLY A 165 21.17 14.29 2.60
CA GLY A 165 21.94 15.53 2.49
C GLY A 165 23.00 15.40 1.40
N GLY A 166 23.12 16.45 0.60
CA GLY A 166 24.08 16.54 -0.50
C GLY A 166 23.45 16.37 -1.87
N SER A 167 22.58 17.32 -2.25
CA SER A 167 22.60 18.02 -3.54
C SER A 167 21.27 18.76 -3.70
N GLU A 168 21.33 20.08 -3.51
CA GLU A 168 20.25 20.99 -3.86
C GLU A 168 19.86 20.79 -5.34
N GLY A 169 18.58 20.58 -5.61
CA GLY A 169 18.03 20.66 -6.98
C GLY A 169 17.85 19.35 -7.76
N GLN A 170 17.37 18.26 -7.14
CA GLN A 170 16.80 17.16 -7.93
C GLN A 170 15.28 17.35 -8.09
N GLU A 171 14.86 17.64 -9.33
CA GLU A 171 13.46 17.51 -9.74
C GLU A 171 12.90 16.14 -9.35
N PRO A 172 11.60 16.02 -9.07
CA PRO A 172 10.95 14.73 -8.85
C PRO A 172 11.34 13.79 -9.99
N VAL A 173 11.78 12.57 -9.64
CA VAL A 173 12.17 11.55 -10.62
C VAL A 173 11.00 11.35 -11.57
N LYS A 174 11.14 11.78 -12.84
CA LYS A 174 10.08 11.68 -13.83
C LYS A 174 9.63 10.23 -13.94
N GLY A 175 8.34 9.99 -13.68
CA GLY A 175 7.72 8.66 -13.72
C GLY A 175 7.71 7.90 -12.39
N ALA A 176 8.16 8.48 -11.27
CA ALA A 176 7.94 7.89 -9.95
C ALA A 176 6.44 7.95 -9.55
N PRO A 177 5.91 6.89 -8.93
CA PRO A 177 4.54 6.85 -8.43
C PRO A 177 4.35 7.84 -7.27
N SER A 178 3.16 8.42 -7.17
CA SER A 178 2.81 9.29 -6.05
C SER A 178 2.61 8.50 -4.76
N VAL A 179 2.83 9.15 -3.63
CA VAL A 179 2.54 8.61 -2.30
C VAL A 179 1.04 8.35 -2.14
N ASP A 180 0.18 9.20 -2.70
CA ASP A 180 -1.28 8.99 -2.68
C ASP A 180 -1.69 7.64 -3.26
N GLU A 181 -1.03 7.20 -4.33
CA GLU A 181 -1.28 5.89 -4.95
C GLU A 181 -0.96 4.72 -4.02
N LEU A 182 -0.02 4.88 -3.09
CA LEU A 182 0.42 3.83 -2.17
C LEU A 182 -0.28 3.83 -0.81
N VAL A 183 -1.06 4.88 -0.47
CA VAL A 183 -1.90 4.91 0.74
C VAL A 183 -2.79 3.66 0.88
N PRO A 184 -3.43 3.12 -0.18
CA PRO A 184 -4.28 1.94 -0.08
C PRO A 184 -3.57 0.66 0.37
N VAL A 185 -2.24 0.59 0.27
CA VAL A 185 -1.48 -0.59 0.71
C VAL A 185 -1.53 -0.73 2.24
N PHE A 186 -1.68 0.40 2.96
CA PHE A 186 -1.73 0.44 4.42
C PHE A 186 -3.14 0.28 5.02
N VAL A 187 -4.15 -0.06 4.22
CA VAL A 187 -5.55 -0.15 4.70
C VAL A 187 -5.73 -1.13 5.88
N GLU A 188 -4.88 -2.16 5.97
CA GLU A 188 -4.93 -3.13 7.06
C GLU A 188 -4.18 -2.69 8.33
N ASP A 189 -3.35 -1.64 8.26
CA ASP A 189 -2.58 -1.11 9.39
C ASP A 189 -2.47 0.42 9.33
N LEU A 190 -3.44 1.09 9.95
CA LEU A 190 -3.50 2.55 10.03
C LEU A 190 -2.39 3.14 10.90
N HIS A 191 -1.81 2.37 11.83
CA HIS A 191 -0.70 2.86 12.65
C HIS A 191 0.56 2.99 11.79
N GLN A 192 0.83 2.00 10.95
CA GLN A 192 1.94 2.06 10.02
C GLN A 192 1.77 3.19 8.99
N LEU A 193 0.54 3.45 8.53
CA LEU A 193 0.22 4.62 7.70
C LEU A 193 0.53 5.93 8.44
N GLU A 194 0.14 6.05 9.71
CA GLU A 194 0.44 7.23 10.53
C GLU A 194 1.95 7.45 10.63
N VAL A 195 2.71 6.42 11.01
CA VAL A 195 4.18 6.52 11.13
C VAL A 195 4.80 6.92 9.78
N PHE A 196 4.36 6.31 8.69
CA PHE A 196 4.81 6.65 7.34
C PHE A 196 4.53 8.12 6.99
N LEU A 197 3.28 8.58 7.12
CA LEU A 197 2.90 9.96 6.80
C LEU A 197 3.60 10.98 7.69
N ARG A 198 3.76 10.71 9.00
CA ARG A 198 4.58 11.55 9.90
C ARG A 198 6.02 11.63 9.40
N SER A 199 6.57 10.53 8.94
CA SER A 199 7.95 10.44 8.46
C SER A 199 8.20 11.19 7.15
N VAL A 200 7.14 11.62 6.46
CA VAL A 200 7.21 12.35 5.20
C VAL A 200 6.73 13.81 5.35
N LEU A 201 5.67 14.07 6.12
CA LEU A 201 5.09 15.41 6.31
C LEU A 201 5.71 16.19 7.47
N LEU A 202 6.13 15.51 8.56
CA LEU A 202 6.71 16.13 9.76
C LEU A 202 8.24 16.02 9.84
N ALA A 203 8.89 15.40 8.87
CA ALA A 203 10.33 15.17 8.91
C ALA A 203 11.11 16.50 8.80
N PRO A 204 12.00 16.82 9.77
CA PRO A 204 12.80 18.04 9.74
C PRO A 204 13.94 18.01 8.69
N ALA A 205 14.23 16.85 8.08
CA ALA A 205 15.35 16.64 7.19
C ALA A 205 14.90 16.04 5.83
N GLY A 206 14.98 16.85 4.77
CA GLY A 206 15.25 16.43 3.39
C GLY A 206 14.15 15.70 2.59
N CYS A 207 13.20 15.00 3.21
CA CYS A 207 12.10 14.36 2.49
C CYS A 207 10.95 15.34 2.29
N GLN A 208 11.09 16.28 1.35
CA GLN A 208 9.99 17.18 1.01
C GLN A 208 9.20 16.60 -0.16
N LEU A 209 7.94 16.23 0.13
CA LEU A 209 6.97 16.01 -0.94
C LEU A 209 6.72 17.30 -1.70
N PRO A 210 6.32 17.20 -2.98
CA PRO A 210 5.73 18.33 -3.69
C PRO A 210 4.60 18.94 -2.84
N PRO A 211 4.49 20.27 -2.75
CA PRO A 211 3.53 20.93 -1.87
C PRO A 211 2.08 20.51 -2.15
N ALA A 212 1.72 20.32 -3.43
CA ALA A 212 0.38 19.88 -3.84
C ALA A 212 0.05 18.44 -3.40
N GLU A 213 1.05 17.57 -3.28
CA GLU A 213 0.88 16.21 -2.77
C GLU A 213 0.78 16.20 -1.25
N ALA A 214 1.63 17.00 -0.59
CA ALA A 214 1.58 17.16 0.84
C ALA A 214 0.23 17.73 1.33
N GLU A 215 -0.35 18.70 0.60
CA GLU A 215 -1.67 19.25 0.91
C GLU A 215 -2.81 18.22 0.75
N ARG A 216 -2.67 17.24 -0.16
CA ARG A 216 -3.68 16.17 -0.33
C ARG A 216 -3.60 15.11 0.77
N LEU A 217 -2.40 14.81 1.27
CA LEU A 217 -2.19 13.84 2.35
C LEU A 217 -2.40 14.43 3.75
N PHE A 218 -2.35 15.75 3.89
CA PHE A 218 -2.51 16.46 5.15
C PHE A 218 -3.79 16.08 5.92
N PRO A 219 -5.01 16.08 5.30
CA PRO A 219 -6.23 15.73 6.02
C PRO A 219 -6.19 14.31 6.58
N THR A 220 -5.64 13.35 5.82
CA THR A 220 -5.51 11.95 6.24
C THR A 220 -4.59 11.81 7.46
N LEU A 221 -3.42 12.46 7.45
CA LEU A 221 -2.54 12.45 8.61
C LEU A 221 -3.21 13.14 9.80
N LEU A 222 -3.84 14.30 9.59
CA LEU A 222 -4.50 15.03 10.66
C LEU A 222 -5.61 14.18 11.31
N GLU A 223 -6.43 13.52 10.52
CA GLU A 223 -7.47 12.61 11.01
C GLU A 223 -6.88 11.50 11.89
N LEU A 224 -5.83 10.82 11.41
CA LEU A 224 -5.18 9.74 12.18
C LEU A 224 -4.64 10.25 13.52
N LEU A 225 -3.95 11.39 13.52
CA LEU A 225 -3.37 11.97 14.73
C LEU A 225 -4.42 12.44 15.73
N VAL A 226 -5.46 13.13 15.26
CA VAL A 226 -6.51 13.67 16.14
C VAL A 226 -7.34 12.53 16.73
N ARG A 227 -7.66 11.50 15.94
CA ARG A 227 -8.33 10.29 16.43
C ARG A 227 -7.49 9.54 17.48
N SER A 228 -6.18 9.45 17.25
CA SER A 228 -5.23 8.86 18.23
C SER A 228 -5.18 9.69 19.52
N HIS A 229 -5.16 11.03 19.41
CA HIS A 229 -5.20 11.92 20.55
C HIS A 229 -6.48 11.74 21.37
N GLN A 230 -7.64 11.69 20.72
CA GLN A 230 -8.93 11.46 21.38
C GLN A 230 -8.93 10.13 22.13
N ALA A 231 -8.46 9.04 21.50
CA ALA A 231 -8.39 7.73 22.13
C ALA A 231 -7.51 7.72 23.40
N LEU A 232 -6.41 8.48 23.40
CA LEU A 232 -5.55 8.65 24.58
C LEU A 232 -6.23 9.47 25.68
N THR A 233 -7.00 10.51 25.32
CA THR A 233 -7.68 11.38 26.30
C THR A 233 -8.91 10.73 26.93
N GLU A 234 -9.61 9.86 26.18
CA GLU A 234 -10.80 9.15 26.64
C GLU A 234 -10.48 7.83 27.38
N SER A 235 -9.23 7.38 27.33
CA SER A 235 -8.81 6.16 28.02
C SER A 235 -9.06 6.27 29.54
N GLN A 236 -9.67 5.25 30.14
CA GLN A 236 -9.98 5.22 31.58
C GLN A 236 -8.71 5.18 32.45
N ASP A 237 -7.59 4.76 31.86
CA ASP A 237 -6.27 4.75 32.49
C ASP A 237 -5.61 6.13 32.40
N GLN A 238 -5.84 6.96 33.41
CA GLN A 238 -5.16 8.24 33.62
C GLN A 238 -3.71 8.06 34.11
N SER A 239 -2.93 7.21 33.44
CA SER A 239 -1.50 7.11 33.72
C SER A 239 -0.81 8.43 33.34
N ALA A 240 0.22 8.82 34.10
CA ALA A 240 1.04 9.99 33.77
C ALA A 240 1.64 9.87 32.36
N ASP A 241 1.97 8.65 31.94
CA ASP A 241 2.53 8.32 30.63
C ASP A 241 1.54 8.60 29.49
N ASN A 242 0.24 8.28 29.67
CA ASN A 242 -0.79 8.58 28.67
C ASN A 242 -1.00 10.08 28.51
N HIS A 243 -0.95 10.83 29.61
CA HIS A 243 -1.09 12.29 29.56
C HIS A 243 0.10 12.97 28.86
N GLU A 244 1.32 12.49 29.12
CA GLU A 244 2.53 12.96 28.42
C GLU A 244 2.47 12.63 26.92
N ALA A 245 2.07 11.40 26.57
CA ALA A 245 1.90 10.98 25.18
C ALA A 245 0.85 11.83 24.45
N ALA A 246 -0.30 12.10 25.07
CA ALA A 246 -1.34 12.96 24.53
C ALA A 246 -0.84 14.40 24.33
N SER A 247 -0.14 14.97 25.32
CA SER A 247 0.44 16.32 25.21
C SER A 247 1.46 16.41 24.08
N LYS A 248 2.32 15.41 23.92
CA LYS A 248 3.30 15.34 22.82
C LYS A 248 2.59 15.26 21.48
N LEU A 249 1.57 14.41 21.37
CA LEU A 249 0.78 14.26 20.15
C LEU A 249 0.03 15.55 19.79
N GLY A 250 -0.56 16.23 20.77
CA GLY A 250 -1.17 17.55 20.59
C GLY A 250 -0.19 18.59 20.06
N SER A 251 1.05 18.60 20.57
CA SER A 251 2.10 19.49 20.07
C SER A 251 2.48 19.17 18.61
N ASP A 252 2.51 17.89 18.24
CA ASP A 252 2.80 17.46 16.87
C ASP A 252 1.67 17.84 15.91
N ILE A 253 0.40 17.68 16.31
CA ILE A 253 -0.78 18.13 15.56
C ILE A 253 -0.71 19.63 15.31
N MET A 254 -0.45 20.43 16.36
CA MET A 254 -0.38 21.88 16.22
C MET A 254 0.78 22.33 15.33
N ARG A 255 1.92 21.62 15.37
CA ARG A 255 3.02 21.87 14.43
C ARG A 255 2.62 21.56 12.99
N LEU A 256 1.91 20.46 12.76
CA LEU A 256 1.39 20.10 11.43
C LEU A 256 0.44 21.16 10.90
N VAL A 257 -0.57 21.56 11.68
CA VAL A 257 -1.56 22.58 11.27
C VAL A 257 -0.89 23.92 10.92
N ARG A 258 0.15 24.31 11.69
CA ARG A 258 0.89 25.56 11.42
C ARG A 258 1.72 25.51 10.14
N GLN A 259 2.14 24.31 9.71
CA GLN A 259 2.92 24.12 8.48
C GLN A 259 2.05 24.28 7.21
N TYR A 260 0.73 24.06 7.31
CA TYR A 260 -0.20 24.13 6.18
C TYR A 260 -1.28 25.21 6.40
N PRO A 261 -0.96 26.50 6.17
CA PRO A 261 -1.88 27.61 6.42
C PRO A 261 -2.91 27.85 5.29
N GLY A 262 -3.00 26.99 4.29
CA GLY A 262 -3.92 27.14 3.16
C GLY A 262 -5.40 27.07 3.58
N GLU A 263 -6.28 27.80 2.91
CA GLU A 263 -7.71 27.86 3.26
C GLU A 263 -8.37 26.46 3.28
N GLY A 264 -8.05 25.61 2.30
CA GLY A 264 -8.54 24.23 2.27
C GLY A 264 -8.04 23.37 3.43
N ALA A 265 -6.74 23.49 3.79
CA ALA A 265 -6.17 22.77 4.93
C ALA A 265 -6.77 23.25 6.26
N LEU A 266 -7.00 24.55 6.42
CA LEU A 266 -7.68 25.12 7.58
C LEU A 266 -9.14 24.67 7.67
N ALA A 267 -9.86 24.57 6.55
CA ALA A 267 -11.24 24.06 6.54
C ALA A 267 -11.30 22.58 6.97
N SER A 268 -10.41 21.74 6.43
CA SER A 268 -10.27 20.34 6.86
C SER A 268 -9.88 20.24 8.34
N THR A 269 -8.99 21.11 8.81
CA THR A 269 -8.59 21.18 10.23
C THR A 269 -9.78 21.49 11.12
N LEU A 270 -10.57 22.49 10.76
CA LEU A 270 -11.75 22.89 11.51
C LEU A 270 -12.73 21.71 11.65
N MET A 271 -13.05 21.06 10.52
CA MET A 271 -13.97 19.93 10.49
C MET A 271 -13.48 18.73 11.31
N LEU A 272 -12.22 18.31 11.10
CA LEU A 272 -11.65 17.14 11.79
C LEU A 272 -11.49 17.40 13.29
N CYS A 273 -10.98 18.58 13.68
CA CYS A 273 -10.82 18.94 15.09
C CYS A 273 -12.17 19.05 15.81
N GLN A 274 -13.20 19.56 15.14
CA GLN A 274 -14.56 19.57 15.71
C GLN A 274 -15.12 18.15 15.88
N THR A 275 -14.93 17.29 14.88
CA THR A 275 -15.45 15.91 14.88
C THR A 275 -14.86 15.06 16.00
N TYR A 276 -13.55 15.18 16.23
CA TYR A 276 -12.80 14.37 17.20
C TYR A 276 -12.48 15.13 18.51
N GLY A 277 -13.03 16.32 18.71
CA GLY A 277 -12.94 17.07 19.98
C GLY A 277 -11.58 17.72 20.30
N PHE A 278 -10.72 17.97 19.31
CA PHE A 278 -9.42 18.62 19.53
C PHE A 278 -9.52 20.14 19.50
N VAL A 279 -9.68 20.73 20.69
CA VAL A 279 -10.06 22.14 20.84
C VAL A 279 -8.98 23.12 20.33
N ASP A 280 -7.69 22.86 20.59
CA ASP A 280 -6.63 23.80 20.22
C ASP A 280 -6.53 23.99 18.70
N GLY A 281 -6.68 22.90 17.93
CA GLY A 281 -6.69 22.92 16.47
C GLY A 281 -7.96 23.56 15.91
N PHE A 282 -9.13 23.28 16.52
CA PHE A 282 -10.40 23.93 16.17
C PHE A 282 -10.31 25.45 16.31
N PHE A 283 -9.82 25.93 17.47
CA PHE A 283 -9.67 27.36 17.72
C PHE A 283 -8.71 28.01 16.74
N HIS A 284 -7.55 27.39 16.51
CA HIS A 284 -6.56 27.91 15.57
C HIS A 284 -7.14 28.04 14.14
N ALA A 285 -7.82 27.01 13.65
CA ALA A 285 -8.41 27.02 12.31
C ALA A 285 -9.55 28.06 12.19
N ALA A 286 -10.44 28.14 13.17
CA ALA A 286 -11.55 29.08 13.18
C ALA A 286 -11.09 30.54 13.27
N GLU A 287 -10.06 30.83 14.08
CA GLU A 287 -9.43 32.15 14.16
C GLU A 287 -8.87 32.58 12.79
N ARG A 288 -8.13 31.68 12.12
CA ARG A 288 -7.51 31.97 10.81
C ARG A 288 -8.51 32.09 9.66
N LEU A 289 -9.64 31.40 9.73
CA LEU A 289 -10.74 31.51 8.75
C LEU A 289 -11.71 32.66 9.07
N HIS A 290 -11.44 33.45 10.12
CA HIS A 290 -12.30 34.53 10.59
C HIS A 290 -13.75 34.08 10.89
N ARG A 291 -13.93 32.83 11.33
CA ARG A 291 -15.23 32.24 11.68
C ARG A 291 -15.55 32.43 13.16
N PHE A 292 -15.55 33.68 13.64
CA PHE A 292 -15.66 34.00 15.06
C PHE A 292 -16.99 33.56 15.70
N GLN A 293 -18.08 33.54 14.94
CA GLN A 293 -19.38 33.05 15.43
C GLN A 293 -19.34 31.58 15.85
N LEU A 294 -18.53 30.74 15.19
CA LEU A 294 -18.36 29.33 15.58
C LEU A 294 -17.61 29.21 16.92
N LEU A 295 -16.60 30.05 17.15
CA LEU A 295 -15.87 30.09 18.42
C LEU A 295 -16.78 30.52 19.58
N MET A 296 -17.63 31.52 19.34
CA MET A 296 -18.58 32.02 20.31
C MET A 296 -19.60 30.94 20.67
N ASN A 297 -20.22 30.30 19.67
CA ASN A 297 -21.18 29.22 19.88
C ASN A 297 -20.57 28.06 20.66
N TRP A 298 -19.35 27.65 20.31
CA TRP A 298 -18.63 26.61 21.04
C TRP A 298 -18.40 27.01 22.51
N CYS A 299 -17.98 28.25 22.77
CA CYS A 299 -17.79 28.74 24.15
C CYS A 299 -19.11 28.78 24.93
N PHE A 300 -20.22 29.14 24.28
CA PHE A 300 -21.55 29.14 24.89
C PHE A 300 -22.03 27.74 25.25
N GLU A 301 -21.84 26.77 24.34
CA GLU A 301 -22.20 25.36 24.57
C GLU A 301 -21.41 24.74 25.73
N HIS A 302 -20.10 25.01 25.81
CA HIS A 302 -19.22 24.46 26.84
C HIS A 302 -19.11 25.30 28.11
N ARG A 303 -19.78 26.46 28.17
CA ARG A 303 -19.78 27.41 29.30
C ARG A 303 -18.36 27.81 29.77
N ASP A 304 -17.40 27.92 28.84
CA ASP A 304 -16.03 28.32 29.16
C ASP A 304 -15.86 29.84 29.07
N ALA A 305 -16.10 30.51 30.18
CA ALA A 305 -15.98 31.97 30.29
C ALA A 305 -14.54 32.48 30.06
N ARG A 306 -13.51 31.67 30.35
CA ARG A 306 -12.11 32.11 30.21
C ARG A 306 -11.73 32.20 28.74
N ARG A 307 -12.02 31.13 27.98
CA ARG A 307 -11.75 31.09 26.54
C ARG A 307 -12.63 32.09 25.78
N LEU A 308 -13.88 32.29 26.18
CA LEU A 308 -14.76 33.32 25.62
C LEU A 308 -14.12 34.71 25.70
N LEU A 309 -13.60 35.08 26.88
CA LEU A 309 -12.94 36.38 27.07
C LEU A 309 -11.62 36.50 26.30
N GLU A 310 -10.87 35.41 26.13
CA GLU A 310 -9.67 35.39 25.29
C GLU A 310 -9.99 35.63 23.81
N VAL A 311 -11.04 34.98 23.29
CA VAL A 311 -11.54 35.22 21.92
C VAL A 311 -11.98 36.68 21.76
N CYS A 312 -12.76 37.23 22.70
CA CYS A 312 -13.18 38.63 22.66
C CYS A 312 -12.00 39.60 22.76
N LYS A 313 -10.95 39.29 23.54
CA LYS A 313 -9.74 40.12 23.62
C LYS A 313 -8.94 40.12 22.32
N ARG A 314 -8.85 38.98 21.63
CA ARG A 314 -8.11 38.85 20.37
C ARG A 314 -8.89 39.40 19.18
N CYS A 315 -10.19 39.15 19.12
CA CYS A 315 -11.02 39.38 17.95
C CYS A 315 -12.00 40.56 18.11
N GLY A 316 -12.22 41.04 19.34
CA GLY A 316 -13.20 42.11 19.60
C GLY A 316 -12.78 43.49 19.11
N SER A 317 -11.52 43.67 18.67
CA SER A 317 -11.10 44.85 17.91
C SER A 317 -11.61 44.83 16.47
N VAL A 318 -11.84 43.63 15.92
CA VAL A 318 -12.34 43.41 14.56
C VAL A 318 -13.87 43.47 14.54
N ASP A 319 -14.52 42.91 15.55
CA ASP A 319 -15.97 42.92 15.68
C ASP A 319 -16.41 43.18 17.14
N GLN A 320 -16.91 44.38 17.41
CA GLN A 320 -17.39 44.78 18.73
C GLN A 320 -18.68 44.06 19.15
N SER A 321 -19.43 43.48 18.20
CA SER A 321 -20.65 42.73 18.51
C SER A 321 -20.36 41.46 19.32
N LEU A 322 -19.14 40.92 19.20
CA LEU A 322 -18.67 39.78 19.98
C LEU A 322 -18.66 40.09 21.49
N TRP A 323 -18.27 41.30 21.89
CA TRP A 323 -18.30 41.72 23.29
C TRP A 323 -19.72 41.82 23.82
N VAL A 324 -20.66 42.32 23.02
CA VAL A 324 -22.08 42.43 23.40
C VAL A 324 -22.65 41.04 23.66
N GLN A 325 -22.41 40.10 22.73
CA GLN A 325 -22.86 38.71 22.87
C GLN A 325 -22.22 38.00 24.06
N ALA A 326 -20.91 38.15 24.27
CA ALA A 326 -20.21 37.56 25.41
C ALA A 326 -20.72 38.09 26.75
N LEU A 327 -20.88 39.41 26.87
CA LEU A 327 -21.36 40.04 28.10
C LEU A 327 -22.83 39.72 28.36
N SER A 328 -23.68 39.60 27.34
CA SER A 328 -25.07 39.16 27.51
C SER A 328 -25.18 37.71 27.99
N PHE A 329 -24.27 36.84 27.55
CA PHE A 329 -24.22 35.46 28.02
C PHE A 329 -23.76 35.40 29.48
N LEU A 330 -22.67 36.11 29.82
CA LEU A 330 -22.13 36.15 31.17
C LEU A 330 -23.10 36.80 32.18
N SER A 331 -23.93 37.75 31.74
CA SER A 331 -24.95 38.37 32.60
C SER A 331 -26.22 37.53 32.76
N ALA A 332 -26.52 36.64 31.81
CA ALA A 332 -27.65 35.72 31.89
C ALA A 332 -27.37 34.49 32.77
N ASP A 333 -26.10 34.12 32.94
CA ASP A 333 -25.62 33.02 33.79
C ASP A 333 -25.24 33.46 35.23
N GLY A 334 -25.40 34.75 35.56
CA GLY A 334 -25.02 35.36 36.85
C GLY A 334 -26.07 35.26 37.95
#